data_AF-A0A2G8L7M3-F1
#
_entry.id   AF-A0A2G8L7M3-F1
#
_cell.length_a   1.000
_cell.length_b   1.000
_cell.length_c   1.000
_cell.angle_alpha   90.00
_cell.angle_beta   90.00
_cell.angle_gamma   90.00
#
_symmetry.space_group_name_H-M   'P 1'
#
loop_
_entity.id
_entity.type
_entity.pdbx_description
1 polymer ?
#
loop_
_entity_poly.entity_id
_entity_poly.type
_entity_poly.pdbx_seq_one_letter_code
_entity_poly.pdbx_strand_id
1 'polypeptide(L)'
;MDELHTYCTVVLYPNFLRLSLTHSTKEVRGAGLRAIRYFIQDETSCQALLGLHLDLLVMHSLDLCENNDIERIQAVRLIRRIITVCPALCPLSLIHSLTAIGNNGDSQRDSLKRACVATLCELAIHNTEAFSKAGGLSTLIRNILDTQLLRINESVTLTVLHLLNHPSTRRFIRFKADIEVRQKWSHFPHRVVLP
;
A
#
# COMPACT_ATOMS: atom_id res chain seq x y z
N MET A 1 -17.10 35.04 -6.79
CA MET A 1 -17.57 33.78 -7.39
C MET A 1 -16.61 32.64 -7.11
N ASP A 2 -15.32 32.93 -6.89
CA ASP A 2 -14.31 31.90 -6.60
C ASP A 2 -14.56 31.19 -5.26
N GLU A 3 -15.00 31.89 -4.20
CA GLU A 3 -15.25 31.25 -2.90
C GLU A 3 -16.33 30.16 -2.92
N LEU A 4 -17.43 30.35 -3.65
CA LEU A 4 -18.47 29.31 -3.79
C LEU A 4 -17.98 28.13 -4.63
N HIS A 5 -17.14 28.38 -5.65
CA HIS A 5 -16.56 27.32 -6.44
C HIS A 5 -15.53 26.52 -5.63
N THR A 6 -14.71 27.20 -4.83
CA THR A 6 -13.78 26.57 -3.88
C THR A 6 -14.52 25.81 -2.79
N TYR A 7 -15.62 26.34 -2.25
CA TYR A 7 -16.42 25.64 -1.23
C TYR A 7 -17.10 24.38 -1.80
N CYS A 8 -17.67 24.47 -3.00
CA CYS A 8 -18.24 23.31 -3.68
C CYS A 8 -17.18 22.24 -3.98
N THR A 9 -16.04 22.63 -4.55
CA THR A 9 -14.95 21.71 -4.93
C THR A 9 -14.27 21.09 -3.71
N VAL A 10 -14.00 21.86 -2.65
CA VAL A 10 -13.22 21.38 -1.49
C VAL A 10 -14.10 20.71 -0.43
N VAL A 11 -15.37 21.12 -0.28
CA VAL A 11 -16.22 20.65 0.83
C VAL A 11 -17.42 19.84 0.33
N LEU A 12 -18.16 20.33 -0.65
CA LEU A 12 -19.44 19.72 -1.03
C LEU A 12 -19.25 18.40 -1.81
N TYR A 13 -18.44 18.42 -2.87
CA TYR A 13 -18.19 17.23 -3.70
C TYR A 13 -17.53 16.07 -2.92
N PRO A 14 -16.51 16.30 -2.08
CA PRO A 14 -15.89 15.24 -1.30
C PRO A 14 -16.84 14.55 -0.31
N ASN A 15 -17.81 15.29 0.26
CA ASN A 15 -18.83 14.72 1.15
C ASN A 15 -19.82 13.80 0.41
N PHE A 16 -20.25 14.16 -0.80
CA PHE A 16 -21.08 13.27 -1.63
C PHE A 16 -20.33 12.00 -2.04
N LEU A 17 -19.04 12.13 -2.39
CA LEU A 17 -18.19 11.00 -2.70
C LEU A 17 -18.01 10.07 -1.48
N ARG A 18 -17.90 10.63 -0.28
CA ARG A 18 -17.86 9.85 0.97
C ARG A 18 -19.13 9.01 1.16
N LEU A 19 -20.31 9.58 0.92
CA LEU A 19 -21.59 8.88 1.05
C LEU A 19 -21.67 7.65 0.12
N SER A 20 -21.09 7.74 -1.08
CA SER A 20 -21.05 6.62 -2.03
C SER A 20 -20.28 5.41 -1.51
N LEU A 21 -19.27 5.63 -0.64
CA LEU A 21 -18.46 4.56 -0.05
C LEU A 21 -19.17 3.83 1.09
N THR A 22 -20.19 4.43 1.69
CA THR A 22 -21.01 3.81 2.75
C THR A 22 -22.22 3.04 2.20
N HIS A 23 -22.40 3.04 0.88
CA HIS A 23 -23.54 2.39 0.25
C HIS A 23 -23.47 0.86 0.39
N SER A 24 -24.63 0.18 0.53
CA SER A 24 -24.71 -1.27 0.70
C SER A 24 -24.20 -2.05 -0.53
N THR A 25 -24.43 -1.51 -1.72
CA THR A 25 -24.02 -2.11 -3.00
C THR A 25 -22.52 -1.91 -3.29
N LYS A 26 -21.81 -3.02 -3.51
CA LYS A 26 -20.38 -3.07 -3.89
C LYS A 26 -20.00 -2.29 -5.15
N GLU A 27 -20.86 -2.30 -6.16
CA GLU A 27 -20.61 -1.62 -7.44
C GLU A 27 -20.60 -0.10 -7.27
N VAL A 28 -21.48 0.42 -6.41
CA VAL A 28 -21.56 1.84 -6.07
C VAL A 28 -20.30 2.27 -5.31
N ARG A 29 -19.85 1.49 -4.33
CA ARG A 29 -18.60 1.76 -3.61
C ARG A 29 -17.39 1.74 -4.54
N GLY A 30 -17.30 0.74 -5.43
CA GLY A 30 -16.23 0.65 -6.44
C GLY A 30 -16.24 1.82 -7.43
N ALA A 31 -17.41 2.25 -7.89
CA ALA A 31 -17.57 3.44 -8.73
C ALA A 31 -17.19 4.72 -7.98
N GLY A 32 -17.56 4.83 -6.69
CA GLY A 32 -17.17 5.91 -5.79
C GLY A 32 -15.65 6.03 -5.66
N LEU A 33 -14.96 4.93 -5.33
CA LEU A 33 -13.50 4.87 -5.27
C LEU A 33 -12.85 5.30 -6.60
N ARG A 34 -13.43 4.87 -7.73
CA ARG A 34 -12.96 5.27 -9.05
C ARG A 34 -13.16 6.76 -9.32
N ALA A 35 -14.30 7.33 -8.94
CA ALA A 35 -14.58 8.76 -9.09
C ALA A 35 -13.64 9.61 -8.23
N ILE A 36 -13.43 9.21 -6.97
CA ILE A 36 -12.47 9.86 -6.06
C ILE A 36 -11.07 9.84 -6.66
N ARG A 37 -10.65 8.73 -7.27
CA ARG A 37 -9.34 8.65 -7.93
C ARG A 37 -9.15 9.68 -9.05
N TYR A 38 -10.20 9.99 -9.82
CA TYR A 38 -10.13 11.02 -10.86
C TYR A 38 -10.22 12.45 -10.30
N PHE A 39 -10.82 12.60 -9.11
CA PHE A 39 -10.88 13.86 -8.38
C PHE A 39 -9.51 14.25 -7.80
N ILE A 40 -8.67 13.27 -7.42
CA ILE A 40 -7.31 13.51 -6.93
C ILE A 40 -6.38 13.85 -8.12
N GLN A 41 -6.26 15.15 -8.38
CA GLN A 41 -5.32 15.72 -9.35
C GLN A 41 -4.16 16.44 -8.67
N ASP A 42 -4.47 17.17 -7.59
CA ASP A 42 -3.53 18.01 -6.85
C ASP A 42 -3.44 17.62 -5.37
N GLU A 43 -2.41 18.13 -4.70
CA GLU A 43 -2.17 17.93 -3.27
C GLU A 43 -3.30 18.51 -2.40
N THR A 44 -3.90 19.64 -2.81
CA THR A 44 -5.02 20.28 -2.09
C THR A 44 -6.28 19.40 -2.07
N SER A 45 -6.62 18.78 -3.20
CA SER A 45 -7.72 17.81 -3.30
C SER A 45 -7.46 16.57 -2.45
N CYS A 46 -6.20 16.12 -2.40
CA CYS A 46 -5.77 15.03 -1.55
C CYS A 46 -5.93 15.39 -0.05
N GLN A 47 -5.49 16.58 0.37
CA GLN A 47 -5.65 17.09 1.74
C GLN A 47 -7.12 17.20 2.15
N ALA A 48 -7.98 17.72 1.27
CA ALA A 48 -9.42 17.85 1.53
C ALA A 48 -10.08 16.48 1.80
N LEU A 49 -9.71 15.47 1.02
CA LEU A 49 -10.22 14.11 1.20
C LEU A 49 -9.67 13.44 2.46
N LEU A 50 -8.40 13.65 2.79
CA LEU A 50 -7.80 13.15 4.03
C LEU A 50 -8.45 13.80 5.26
N GLY A 51 -8.81 15.09 5.18
CA GLY A 51 -9.57 15.79 6.22
C GLY A 51 -10.96 15.20 6.49
N LEU A 52 -11.51 14.42 5.56
CA LEU A 52 -12.80 13.73 5.69
C LEU A 52 -12.67 12.27 6.15
N HIS A 53 -11.47 11.86 6.59
CA HIS A 53 -11.17 10.48 7.00
C HIS A 53 -11.44 9.45 5.90
N LEU A 54 -11.17 9.82 4.65
CA LEU A 54 -11.30 8.90 3.51
C LEU A 54 -10.40 7.67 3.67
N ASP A 55 -9.26 7.82 4.32
CA ASP A 55 -8.32 6.74 4.60
C ASP A 55 -8.95 5.57 5.36
N LEU A 56 -9.81 5.85 6.35
CA LEU A 56 -10.56 4.83 7.09
C LEU A 56 -11.56 4.09 6.20
N LEU A 57 -12.25 4.80 5.31
CA LEU A 57 -13.23 4.21 4.40
C LEU A 57 -12.57 3.36 3.32
N VAL A 58 -11.39 3.78 2.85
CA VAL A 58 -10.60 3.00 1.90
C VAL A 58 -10.09 1.73 2.57
N MET A 59 -9.61 1.79 3.82
CA MET A 59 -9.25 0.58 4.57
C MET A 59 -10.44 -0.37 4.73
N HIS A 60 -11.62 0.15 5.10
CA HIS A 60 -12.84 -0.66 5.19
C HIS A 60 -13.18 -1.36 3.85
N SER A 61 -13.00 -0.67 2.72
CA SER A 61 -13.21 -1.27 1.39
C SER A 61 -12.16 -2.33 1.00
N LEU A 62 -10.99 -2.32 1.64
CA LEU A 62 -9.95 -3.34 1.48
C LEU A 62 -10.18 -4.58 2.35
N ASP A 63 -10.68 -4.39 3.57
CA ASP A 63 -10.91 -5.45 4.56
C ASP A 63 -12.21 -6.25 4.32
N LEU A 64 -13.15 -5.72 3.53
CA LEU A 64 -14.40 -6.42 3.20
C LEU A 64 -14.13 -7.62 2.27
N CYS A 65 -13.81 -8.76 2.87
CA CYS A 65 -13.39 -10.01 2.20
C CYS A 65 -14.48 -10.77 1.41
N GLU A 66 -15.68 -10.21 1.21
CA GLU A 66 -16.76 -10.88 0.48
C GLU A 66 -16.62 -10.73 -1.03
N ASN A 67 -15.96 -11.63 -1.77
CA ASN A 67 -16.04 -11.76 -3.25
C ASN A 67 -16.01 -10.45 -4.08
N ASN A 68 -15.36 -9.39 -3.58
CA ASN A 68 -15.44 -8.03 -4.12
C ASN A 68 -14.09 -7.59 -4.70
N ASP A 69 -13.58 -8.36 -5.66
CA ASP A 69 -12.29 -8.09 -6.29
C ASP A 69 -12.24 -6.70 -6.94
N ILE A 70 -13.35 -6.24 -7.52
CA ILE A 70 -13.42 -4.94 -8.20
C ILE A 70 -13.23 -3.79 -7.21
N GLU A 71 -13.91 -3.84 -6.07
CA GLU A 71 -13.82 -2.80 -5.03
C GLU A 71 -12.40 -2.71 -4.48
N ARG A 72 -11.83 -3.86 -4.07
CA ARG A 72 -10.46 -3.97 -3.54
C ARG A 72 -9.42 -3.48 -4.56
N ILE A 73 -9.59 -3.81 -5.84
CA ILE A 73 -8.70 -3.33 -6.92
C ILE A 73 -8.79 -1.80 -7.06
N GLN A 74 -9.99 -1.21 -7.00
CA GLN A 74 -10.13 0.24 -7.07
C GLN A 74 -9.54 0.94 -5.84
N ALA A 75 -9.67 0.34 -4.65
CA ALA A 75 -9.06 0.84 -3.43
C ALA A 75 -7.53 0.87 -3.53
N VAL A 76 -6.88 -0.23 -3.96
CA VAL A 76 -5.42 -0.26 -4.18
C VAL A 76 -5.01 0.76 -5.26
N ARG A 77 -5.78 0.90 -6.34
CA ARG A 77 -5.51 1.91 -7.39
C ARG A 77 -5.65 3.35 -6.88
N LEU A 78 -6.57 3.60 -5.95
CA LEU A 78 -6.72 4.89 -5.30
C LEU A 78 -5.52 5.18 -4.38
N ILE A 79 -5.09 4.21 -3.57
CA ILE A 79 -3.89 4.37 -2.72
C ILE A 79 -2.66 4.64 -3.59
N ARG A 80 -2.48 3.90 -4.68
CA ARG A 80 -1.41 4.17 -5.65
C ARG A 80 -1.47 5.60 -6.19
N ARG A 81 -2.67 6.10 -6.52
CA ARG A 81 -2.85 7.48 -7.00
C ARG A 81 -2.44 8.50 -5.92
N ILE A 82 -2.84 8.30 -4.67
CA ILE A 82 -2.44 9.13 -3.52
C ILE A 82 -0.91 9.16 -3.41
N ILE A 83 -0.24 8.01 -3.48
CA ILE A 83 1.23 7.93 -3.43
C ILE A 83 1.88 8.71 -4.57
N THR A 84 1.33 8.64 -5.79
CA THR A 84 1.90 9.34 -6.95
C THR A 84 1.69 10.86 -6.94
N VAL A 85 0.60 11.35 -6.33
CA VAL A 85 0.22 12.78 -6.32
C VAL A 85 0.72 13.48 -5.05
N CYS A 86 0.52 12.86 -3.89
CA CYS A 86 0.77 13.41 -2.57
C CYS A 86 1.52 12.39 -1.68
N PRO A 87 2.76 11.99 -2.03
CA PRO A 87 3.50 10.96 -1.28
C PRO A 87 3.80 11.34 0.17
N ALA A 88 3.98 12.64 0.45
CA ALA A 88 4.26 13.14 1.80
C ALA A 88 3.04 13.05 2.74
N LEU A 89 1.83 13.09 2.18
CA LEU A 89 0.58 13.09 2.94
C LEU A 89 -0.07 11.71 3.03
N CYS A 90 0.57 10.68 2.46
CA CYS A 90 0.03 9.33 2.49
C CYS A 90 -0.07 8.83 3.95
N PRO A 91 -1.28 8.54 4.46
CA PRO A 91 -1.46 8.17 5.84
C PRO A 91 -0.90 6.77 6.12
N LEU A 92 -0.27 6.60 7.28
CA LEU A 92 0.31 5.33 7.72
C LEU A 92 -0.73 4.20 7.80
N SER A 93 -1.99 4.52 8.05
CA SER A 93 -3.12 3.57 8.07
C SER A 93 -3.20 2.76 6.76
N LEU A 94 -3.20 3.45 5.62
CA LEU A 94 -3.23 2.81 4.30
C LEU A 94 -1.97 1.99 4.04
N ILE A 95 -0.80 2.48 4.47
CA ILE A 95 0.46 1.76 4.28
C ILE A 95 0.46 0.46 5.11
N HIS A 96 0.01 0.50 6.37
CA HIS A 96 -0.14 -0.68 7.21
C HIS A 96 -1.11 -1.70 6.62
N SER A 97 -2.24 -1.27 6.04
CA SER A 97 -3.16 -2.19 5.36
C SER A 97 -2.51 -2.89 4.16
N LEU A 98 -1.72 -2.18 3.36
CA LEU A 98 -0.98 -2.76 2.23
C LEU A 98 0.10 -3.75 2.70
N THR A 99 0.85 -3.38 3.75
CA THR A 99 1.86 -4.20 4.42
C THR A 99 1.25 -5.49 4.96
N ALA A 100 0.08 -5.43 5.59
CA ALA A 100 -0.65 -6.59 6.09
C ALA A 100 -1.05 -7.53 4.95
N ILE A 101 -1.68 -7.01 3.88
CA ILE A 101 -2.06 -7.80 2.70
C ILE A 101 -0.82 -8.41 2.02
N GLY A 102 0.28 -7.67 1.97
CA GLY A 102 1.57 -8.15 1.45
C GLY A 102 2.20 -9.26 2.27
N ASN A 103 1.99 -9.25 3.60
CA ASN A 103 2.54 -10.24 4.53
C ASN A 103 1.70 -11.50 4.70
N ASN A 104 0.42 -11.45 4.34
CA ASN A 104 -0.43 -12.62 4.43
C ASN A 104 0.11 -13.71 3.48
N GLY A 105 0.61 -14.78 4.11
CA GLY A 105 1.10 -15.97 3.45
C GLY A 105 -0.04 -16.96 3.33
N ASP A 106 -0.09 -17.65 2.19
CA ASP A 106 -0.85 -18.88 1.94
C ASP A 106 -2.18 -18.80 1.16
N SER A 107 -2.67 -17.62 0.78
CA SER A 107 -3.77 -17.53 -0.20
C SER A 107 -3.20 -17.41 -1.62
N GLN A 108 -2.88 -18.53 -2.25
CA GLN A 108 -2.23 -18.66 -3.57
C GLN A 108 -2.90 -17.95 -4.78
N ARG A 109 -3.89 -17.07 -4.61
CA ARG A 109 -4.60 -16.44 -5.74
C ARG A 109 -4.91 -14.95 -5.62
N ASP A 110 -4.45 -14.26 -4.59
CA ASP A 110 -4.74 -12.83 -4.46
C ASP A 110 -3.89 -12.03 -5.46
N SER A 111 -4.49 -11.73 -6.63
CA SER A 111 -3.99 -10.73 -7.59
C SER A 111 -3.61 -9.41 -6.90
N LEU A 112 -4.29 -9.11 -5.78
CA LEU A 112 -4.09 -7.96 -4.92
C LEU A 112 -2.78 -7.97 -4.16
N LYS A 113 -2.26 -9.12 -3.71
CA LYS A 113 -0.96 -9.19 -3.01
C LYS A 113 0.14 -8.59 -3.88
N ARG A 114 0.17 -8.98 -5.16
CA ARG A 114 1.14 -8.46 -6.14
C ARG A 114 0.96 -6.96 -6.37
N ALA A 115 -0.29 -6.51 -6.48
CA ALA A 115 -0.59 -5.08 -6.61
C ALA A 115 -0.13 -4.29 -5.37
N CYS A 116 -0.36 -4.81 -4.17
CA CYS A 116 0.03 -4.18 -2.90
C CYS A 116 1.56 -4.08 -2.77
N VAL A 117 2.28 -5.17 -3.06
CA VAL A 117 3.75 -5.18 -3.05
C VAL A 117 4.30 -4.18 -4.07
N ALA A 118 3.74 -4.13 -5.28
CA ALA A 118 4.16 -3.15 -6.28
C ALA A 118 3.90 -1.70 -5.82
N THR A 119 2.76 -1.42 -5.18
CA THR A 119 2.49 -0.09 -4.62
C THR A 119 3.40 0.26 -3.44
N LEU A 120 3.79 -0.72 -2.63
CA LEU A 120 4.77 -0.52 -1.55
C LEU A 120 6.16 -0.21 -2.11
N CYS A 121 6.57 -0.86 -3.21
CA CYS A 121 7.81 -0.54 -3.92
C CYS A 121 7.81 0.90 -4.47
N GLU A 122 6.68 1.38 -4.99
CA GLU A 122 6.55 2.76 -5.45
C GLU A 122 6.61 3.76 -4.30
N LEU A 123 5.93 3.46 -3.19
CA LEU A 123 6.04 4.26 -1.96
C LEU A 123 7.48 4.32 -1.45
N ALA A 124 8.20 3.21 -1.50
CA ALA A 124 9.59 3.17 -1.07
C ALA A 124 10.49 4.12 -1.88
N ILE A 125 10.16 4.42 -3.14
CA ILE A 125 10.90 5.37 -3.97
C ILE A 125 10.47 6.82 -3.68
N HIS A 126 9.17 7.06 -3.48
CA HIS A 126 8.65 8.42 -3.29
C HIS A 126 8.71 8.94 -1.84
N ASN A 127 8.48 8.09 -0.84
CA ASN A 127 8.48 8.43 0.59
C ASN A 127 9.06 7.28 1.43
N THR A 128 10.37 7.30 1.56
CA THR A 128 11.16 6.28 2.27
C THR A 128 10.92 6.28 3.78
N GLU A 129 10.59 7.44 4.36
CA GLU A 129 10.35 7.59 5.79
C GLU A 129 9.04 6.91 6.21
N ALA A 130 7.94 7.18 5.51
CA ALA A 130 6.65 6.56 5.79
C ALA A 130 6.70 5.04 5.54
N PHE A 131 7.40 4.62 4.49
CA PHE A 131 7.64 3.20 4.18
C PHE A 131 8.39 2.47 5.31
N SER A 132 9.47 3.09 5.84
CA SER A 132 10.25 2.51 6.94
C SER A 132 9.44 2.43 8.24
N LYS A 133 8.70 3.49 8.59
CA LYS A 133 7.84 3.52 9.77
C LYS A 133 6.79 2.42 9.76
N ALA A 134 6.28 2.07 8.59
CA ALA A 134 5.30 0.99 8.41
C ALA A 134 5.89 -0.42 8.40
N GLY A 135 7.20 -0.58 8.60
CA GLY A 135 7.87 -1.89 8.55
C GLY A 135 7.93 -2.50 7.15
N GLY A 136 7.77 -1.69 6.10
CA GLY A 136 7.65 -2.16 4.71
C GLY A 136 8.86 -2.97 4.23
N LEU A 137 10.07 -2.70 4.75
CA LEU A 137 11.28 -3.42 4.35
C LEU A 137 11.22 -4.92 4.68
N SER A 138 10.79 -5.25 5.90
CA SER A 138 10.60 -6.65 6.33
C SER A 138 9.63 -7.40 5.39
N THR A 139 8.60 -6.71 4.91
CA THR A 139 7.59 -7.28 4.01
C THR A 139 8.13 -7.52 2.62
N LEU A 140 8.97 -6.63 2.08
CA LEU A 140 9.62 -6.83 0.78
C LEU A 140 10.60 -7.99 0.85
N ILE A 141 11.42 -8.09 1.90
CA ILE A 141 12.36 -9.20 2.10
C ILE A 141 11.61 -10.52 2.19
N ARG A 142 10.51 -10.58 2.96
CA ARG A 142 9.68 -11.79 3.04
C ARG A 142 9.06 -12.14 1.69
N ASN A 143 8.56 -11.16 0.93
CA ASN A 143 8.02 -11.40 -0.41
C ASN A 143 9.09 -11.88 -1.40
N ILE A 144 10.33 -11.38 -1.31
CA ILE A 144 11.47 -11.90 -2.11
C ILE A 144 11.70 -13.38 -1.85
N LEU A 145 11.59 -13.82 -0.58
CA LEU A 145 11.82 -15.21 -0.18
C LEU A 145 10.67 -16.15 -0.55
N ASP A 146 9.44 -15.64 -0.58
CA ASP A 146 8.24 -16.43 -0.84
C ASP A 146 7.84 -16.45 -2.34
N THR A 147 8.31 -15.48 -3.15
CA THR A 147 7.87 -15.33 -4.55
C THR A 147 8.70 -16.18 -5.53
N GLN A 148 8.04 -17.12 -6.21
CA GLN A 148 8.66 -17.99 -7.23
C GLN A 148 8.84 -17.31 -8.60
N LEU A 149 8.20 -16.16 -8.85
CA LEU A 149 8.25 -15.43 -10.12
C LEU A 149 9.48 -14.51 -10.19
N LEU A 150 10.46 -14.89 -11.01
CA LEU A 150 11.76 -14.19 -11.12
C LEU A 150 11.64 -12.69 -11.42
N ARG A 151 10.77 -12.28 -12.36
CA ARG A 151 10.63 -10.87 -12.76
C ARG A 151 10.10 -9.95 -11.66
N ILE A 152 9.16 -10.45 -10.84
CA ILE A 152 8.63 -9.70 -9.70
C ILE A 152 9.67 -9.65 -8.60
N ASN A 153 10.39 -10.76 -8.39
CA ASN A 153 11.46 -10.81 -7.41
C ASN A 153 12.60 -9.84 -7.75
N GLU A 154 12.97 -9.75 -9.02
CA GLU A 154 13.96 -8.80 -9.54
C GLU A 154 13.54 -7.35 -9.28
N SER A 155 12.29 -6.97 -9.59
CA SER A 155 11.83 -5.59 -9.36
C SER A 155 11.79 -5.23 -7.88
N VAL A 156 11.36 -6.14 -7.01
CA VAL A 156 11.37 -5.92 -5.56
C VAL A 156 12.82 -5.85 -5.04
N THR A 157 13.71 -6.73 -5.51
CA THR A 157 15.13 -6.71 -5.15
C THR A 157 15.81 -5.41 -5.56
N LEU A 158 15.51 -4.90 -6.76
CA LEU A 158 16.00 -3.61 -7.24
C LEU A 158 15.55 -2.45 -6.34
N THR A 159 14.31 -2.47 -5.85
CA THR A 159 13.84 -1.44 -4.91
C THR A 159 14.58 -1.50 -3.58
N VAL A 160 14.83 -2.69 -3.04
CA VAL A 160 15.63 -2.87 -1.82
C VAL A 160 17.07 -2.37 -2.04
N LEU A 161 17.67 -2.69 -3.18
CA LEU A 161 19.01 -2.23 -3.53
C LEU A 161 19.07 -0.70 -3.66
N HIS A 162 18.06 -0.10 -4.29
CA HIS A 162 17.93 1.35 -4.40
C HIS A 162 17.88 2.02 -3.02
N LEU A 163 17.07 1.47 -2.10
CA LEU A 163 16.99 1.96 -0.71
C LEU A 163 18.32 1.85 0.04
N LEU A 164 19.13 0.82 -0.23
CA LEU A 164 20.45 0.65 0.38
C LEU A 164 21.51 1.58 -0.20
N ASN A 165 21.37 1.96 -1.46
CA ASN A 165 22.37 2.73 -2.19
C ASN A 165 22.41 4.21 -1.74
N HIS A 166 21.27 4.81 -1.39
CA HIS A 166 21.22 6.24 -1.07
C HIS A 166 21.48 6.52 0.43
N PRO A 167 22.39 7.45 0.80
CA PRO A 167 22.75 7.69 2.20
C PRO A 167 21.59 8.23 3.05
N SER A 168 20.66 8.97 2.45
CA SER A 168 19.46 9.48 3.12
C SER A 168 18.45 8.38 3.46
N THR A 169 18.39 7.30 2.68
CA THR A 169 17.47 6.17 2.88
C THR A 169 18.08 5.07 3.74
N ARG A 170 19.41 4.94 3.72
CA ARG A 170 20.18 3.98 4.52
C ARG A 170 19.98 4.15 6.03
N ARG A 171 19.69 5.36 6.52
CA ARG A 171 19.42 5.64 7.94
C ARG A 171 18.13 4.99 8.46
N PHE A 172 17.19 4.73 7.56
CA PHE A 172 15.87 4.16 7.88
C PHE A 172 15.86 2.63 7.83
N ILE A 173 16.96 2.00 7.42
CA ILE A 173 17.10 0.56 7.30
C ILE A 173 17.76 0.03 8.58
N ARG A 174 16.95 -0.47 9.52
CA ARG A 174 17.45 -1.18 10.71
C ARG A 174 17.64 -2.66 10.38
N PHE A 175 18.73 -2.93 9.67
CA PHE A 175 19.17 -4.27 9.21
C PHE A 175 19.10 -5.38 10.27
N LYS A 176 19.20 -5.05 11.57
CA LYS A 176 19.23 -6.03 12.67
C LYS A 176 17.85 -6.50 13.15
N ALA A 177 16.79 -5.72 12.94
CA ALA A 177 15.42 -6.08 13.33
C ALA A 177 14.61 -6.64 12.14
N ASP A 178 14.87 -6.13 10.93
CA ASP A 178 14.12 -6.53 9.72
C ASP A 178 14.56 -7.89 9.15
N ILE A 179 15.69 -8.45 9.59
CA ILE A 179 16.29 -9.71 9.12
C ILE A 179 16.12 -10.85 10.13
N GLU A 180 15.05 -10.85 10.95
CA GLU A 180 14.65 -12.04 11.71
C GLU A 180 14.12 -13.20 10.83
N VAL A 181 14.63 -13.33 9.59
CA VAL A 181 14.57 -14.51 8.72
C VAL A 181 15.42 -15.67 9.28
N ARG A 182 16.08 -15.50 10.44
CA ARG A 182 16.91 -16.55 11.06
C ARG A 182 16.18 -17.87 11.28
N GLN A 183 14.85 -17.89 11.36
CA GLN A 183 14.05 -19.11 11.57
C GLN A 183 14.16 -20.15 10.44
N LYS A 184 14.37 -19.75 9.17
CA LYS A 184 14.45 -20.71 8.05
C LYS A 184 15.83 -21.37 7.93
N TRP A 185 16.90 -20.65 8.29
CA TRP A 185 18.28 -21.16 8.19
C TRP A 185 18.73 -21.95 9.43
N SER A 186 18.11 -21.74 10.60
CA SER A 186 18.36 -22.56 11.79
C SER A 186 17.76 -23.98 11.72
N HIS A 187 16.98 -24.29 10.69
CA HIS A 187 16.36 -25.60 10.47
C HIS A 187 17.05 -26.43 9.37
N PHE A 188 18.34 -26.19 9.09
CA PHE A 188 19.16 -27.23 8.47
C PHE A 188 19.47 -28.30 9.52
N PRO A 189 18.94 -29.54 9.41
CA PRO A 189 19.36 -30.61 10.30
C PRO A 189 20.82 -30.95 9.95
N HIS A 190 21.76 -30.48 10.78
CA HIS A 190 23.08 -31.07 10.85
C HIS A 190 22.95 -32.53 11.33
N ARG A 191 22.64 -33.44 10.41
CA ARG A 191 22.94 -34.87 10.53
C ARG A 191 23.48 -35.36 9.20
N VAL A 192 24.69 -34.90 8.89
CA VAL A 192 25.61 -35.75 8.11
C VAL A 192 26.38 -36.54 9.17
N VAL A 193 25.83 -37.70 9.53
CA VAL A 193 26.62 -38.76 10.17
C VAL A 193 27.43 -39.36 9.04
N LEU A 194 28.70 -39.00 8.94
CA LEU A 194 29.64 -39.71 8.08
C LEU A 194 29.97 -41.06 8.76
N PRO A 195 29.95 -42.19 8.05
CA PRO A 195 30.57 -43.43 8.51
C PRO A 195 32.09 -43.33 8.57
#